data_AF-A0A1R4IDB5-F1
#
_entry.id   AF-A0A1R4IDB5-F1
#
_cell.length_a   1.000
_cell.length_b   1.000
_cell.length_c   1.000
_cell.angle_alpha   90.00
_cell.angle_beta   90.00
_cell.angle_gamma   90.00
#
_symmetry.space_group_name_H-M   'P 1'
#
loop_
_entity.id
_entity.type
_entity.pdbx_description
1 polymer ?
#
loop_
_entity_poly.entity_id
_entity_poly.type
_entity_poly.pdbx_seq_one_letter_code
_entity_poly.pdbx_strand_id
1 'polypeptide(L)' 'MSNTNNDSSDINKAAAQADSQKIADNLEESKEVNTPEPLSEEEQTSFIEDDLRTDK' A
#
# COMPACT_ATOMS: atom_id res chain seq x y z
N MET A 1 17.77 15.38 -18.28
CA MET A 1 18.47 15.90 -17.08
C MET A 1 17.42 16.14 -16.00
N SER A 2 17.67 15.61 -14.80
CA SER A 2 16.73 15.50 -13.68
C SER A 2 16.32 16.85 -13.11
N ASN A 3 15.03 17.12 -13.07
CA ASN A 3 14.45 18.07 -12.12
C ASN A 3 13.60 17.29 -11.11
N THR A 4 14.26 16.44 -10.31
CA THR A 4 13.70 16.04 -9.02
C THR A 4 13.76 17.29 -8.16
N ASN A 5 12.71 18.11 -8.22
CA ASN A 5 12.47 19.14 -7.23
C ASN A 5 12.33 18.40 -5.90
N ASN A 6 13.40 18.43 -5.12
CA ASN A 6 13.43 18.03 -3.71
C ASN A 6 12.58 19.05 -2.94
N ASP A 7 11.27 19.03 -3.19
CA ASP A 7 10.32 19.87 -2.51
C ASP A 7 10.04 19.22 -1.16
N SER A 8 10.93 19.53 -0.22
CA SER A 8 10.74 19.30 1.21
C SER A 8 9.34 19.76 1.67
N SER A 9 8.62 20.58 0.90
CA SER A 9 7.24 20.96 1.19
C SER A 9 6.25 19.79 1.24
N ASP A 10 6.33 18.78 0.37
CA ASP A 10 5.27 17.75 0.32
C ASP A 10 5.36 16.79 1.50
N ILE A 11 6.57 16.40 1.89
CA ILE A 11 6.82 15.61 3.10
C ILE A 11 6.42 16.43 4.34
N ASN A 12 6.78 17.71 4.41
CA ASN A 12 6.42 18.58 5.53
C ASN A 12 4.91 18.86 5.61
N LYS A 13 4.23 19.01 4.47
CA LYS A 13 2.76 19.15 4.39
C LYS A 13 2.07 17.88 4.84
N ALA A 14 2.54 16.72 4.37
CA ALA A 14 2.01 15.43 4.79
C ALA A 14 2.17 15.24 6.30
N ALA A 15 3.33 15.58 6.87
CA ALA A 15 3.57 15.52 8.31
C ALA A 15 2.68 16.50 9.11
N ALA A 16 2.41 17.70 8.59
CA ALA A 16 1.53 18.68 9.24
C ALA A 16 0.04 18.31 9.15
N GLN A 17 -0.36 17.58 8.11
CA GLN A 17 -1.73 17.06 7.92
C GLN A 17 -1.95 15.71 8.60
N ALA A 18 -0.88 15.09 9.10
CA ALA A 18 -0.94 13.83 9.81
C ALA A 18 -1.61 14.04 11.19
N ASP A 19 -2.82 13.50 11.33
CA ASP A 19 -3.59 13.59 12.56
C ASP A 19 -3.04 12.59 13.60
N SER A 20 -2.28 13.10 14.56
CA SER A 20 -1.64 12.31 15.62
C SER A 20 -2.58 11.40 16.40
N GLN A 21 -3.87 11.77 16.53
CA GLN A 21 -4.86 10.94 17.22
C GLN A 21 -5.24 9.73 16.36
N LYS A 22 -5.51 9.95 15.07
CA LYS A 22 -5.79 8.86 14.13
C LYS A 22 -4.61 7.92 13.94
N ILE A 23 -3.38 8.44 14.04
CA ILE A 23 -2.17 7.60 14.00
C ILE A 23 -2.11 6.71 15.24
N ALA A 24 -2.37 7.26 16.42
CA ALA A 24 -2.44 6.47 17.66
C ALA A 24 -3.52 5.39 17.57
N ASP A 25 -4.73 5.75 17.12
CA ASP A 25 -5.83 4.81 16.92
C ASP A 25 -5.45 3.70 15.93
N ASN A 26 -4.72 4.03 14.86
CA ASN A 26 -4.26 3.05 13.86
C ASN A 26 -3.15 2.13 14.36
N LEU A 27 -2.40 2.53 15.40
CA LEU A 27 -1.30 1.78 15.98
C LEU A 27 -1.74 0.91 17.17
N GLU A 28 -3.00 1.01 17.61
CA GLU A 28 -3.54 0.12 18.63
C GLU A 28 -3.49 -1.34 18.13
N GLU A 29 -2.78 -2.19 18.87
CA GLU A 29 -2.57 -3.60 18.51
C GLU A 29 -3.87 -4.41 18.50
N SER A 30 -4.86 -3.98 19.28
CA SER A 30 -6.21 -4.52 19.31
C SER A 30 -7.12 -4.00 18.20
N LYS A 31 -6.64 -3.10 17.34
CA LYS A 31 -7.44 -2.57 16.26
C LYS A 31 -7.78 -3.69 15.29
N GLU A 32 -9.07 -3.90 15.09
CA GLU A 32 -9.57 -4.80 14.06
C GLU A 32 -9.23 -4.20 12.69
N VAL A 33 -8.19 -4.74 12.04
CA VAL A 33 -7.81 -4.34 10.69
C VAL A 33 -8.61 -5.20 9.75
N ASN A 34 -9.48 -4.58 8.95
CA ASN A 34 -10.21 -5.30 7.91
C ASN A 34 -9.21 -6.00 7.00
N THR A 35 -9.28 -7.33 6.96
CA THR A 35 -8.55 -8.10 5.96
C THR A 35 -9.10 -7.76 4.57
N PRO A 36 -8.27 -7.83 3.51
CA PRO A 36 -8.77 -7.74 2.15
C PRO A 36 -9.92 -8.72 1.94
N GLU A 37 -10.91 -8.29 1.16
CA GLU A 37 -11.99 -9.19 0.75
C GLU A 37 -11.39 -10.33 -0.08
N PRO A 38 -11.76 -11.59 0.20
CA PRO A 38 -11.32 -12.71 -0.62
C PRO A 38 -11.91 -12.56 -2.02
N LEU A 39 -11.05 -12.63 -3.03
CA LEU A 39 -11.50 -12.63 -4.42
C LEU A 39 -12.25 -13.92 -4.75
N SER A 40 -13.36 -13.80 -5.47
CA SER A 40 -14.03 -14.95 -6.09
C SER A 40 -13.15 -15.60 -7.16
N GLU A 41 -13.46 -16.84 -7.56
CA GLU A 41 -12.70 -17.55 -8.61
C GLU A 41 -12.66 -16.76 -9.94
N GLU A 42 -13.73 -16.01 -10.24
CA GLU A 42 -13.85 -15.20 -11.45
C GLU A 42 -12.96 -13.94 -11.41
N GLU A 43 -12.68 -13.41 -10.21
CA GLU A 43 -11.83 -12.26 -9.99
C GLU A 43 -10.35 -12.64 -9.84
N GLN A 44 -10.08 -13.92 -9.58
CA GLN A 44 -8.72 -14.44 -9.50
C GLN A 44 -8.13 -14.60 -10.90
N THR A 45 -7.11 -13.80 -11.19
CA THR A 45 -6.26 -14.06 -12.35
C THR A 45 -5.47 -15.33 -12.11
N SER A 46 -5.67 -16.35 -12.95
CA SER A 46 -4.87 -17.58 -12.89
C SER A 46 -3.38 -17.27 -13.06
N PHE A 47 -2.54 -18.02 -12.36
CA PHE A 47 -1.10 -17.97 -12.61
C PHE A 47 -0.80 -18.43 -14.03
N ILE A 48 0.28 -17.91 -14.61
CA ILE A 48 0.78 -18.42 -15.88
C ILE A 48 1.20 -19.89 -15.69
N GLU A 49 0.84 -20.73 -16.65
CA GLU A 49 1.26 -22.14 -16.65
C GLU A 49 2.79 -22.24 -16.55
N ASP A 50 3.28 -23.20 -15.76
CA ASP A 50 4.72 -23.35 -15.49
C ASP A 50 5.55 -23.59 -16.76
N ASP A 51 4.93 -24.06 -17.85
CA ASP A 51 5.58 -24.27 -19.15
C ASP A 51 5.73 -22.96 -19.96
N LEU A 52 4.96 -21.92 -19.63
CA LEU A 52 5.05 -20.59 -20.23
C LEU A 52 5.98 -19.65 -19.46
N ARG A 53 6.44 -20.08 -18.28
CA ARG A 53 7.39 -19.35 -17.45
C ARG A 53 8.79 -19.37 -18.08
N THR A 54 9.36 -18.19 -18.25
CA THR A 54 10.70 -17.99 -18.83
C THR A 54 11.77 -17.72 -17.77
N ASP A 55 11.40 -17.66 -16.50
CA ASP A 55 12.27 -17.37 -15.35
C ASP A 55 12.95 -18.61 -14.75
N LYS A 56 12.99 -19.73 -15.48
CA LYS A 56 13.67 -20.98 -15.09
C LYS A 56 15.19 -20.93 -15.31
#